data_AF-A0AAP5I798-F1
#
_entry.id   AF-A0AAP5I798-F1
#
_cell.length_a   1.000
_cell.length_b   1.000
_cell.length_c   1.000
_cell.angle_alpha   90.00
_cell.angle_beta   90.00
_cell.angle_gamma   90.00
#
_symmetry.space_group_name_H-M   'P 1'
#
loop_
_entity.id
_entity.type
_entity.pdbx_description
1 polymer ?
#
loop_
_entity_poly.entity_id
_entity_poly.type
_entity_poly.pdbx_seq_one_letter_code
_entity_poly.pdbx_strand_id
1 'polypeptide(L)' 'MKDDYLRIRMSKRRMDKLRLYAQMKDTTMTHVVEDWIDGLPVPELGDSSATPLPG' A
#
# COMPACT_ATOMS: atom_id res chain seq x y z
N MET A 1 -11.63 3.00 14.32
CA MET A 1 -10.60 3.29 13.32
C MET A 1 -11.33 3.57 12.01
N LYS A 2 -10.91 4.57 11.23
CA LYS A 2 -11.45 4.74 9.87
C LYS A 2 -10.67 3.79 8.99
N ASP A 3 -11.28 2.68 8.60
CA ASP A 3 -10.74 1.81 7.56
C ASP A 3 -10.86 2.55 6.22
N ASP A 4 -9.73 2.97 5.67
CA ASP A 4 -9.66 3.44 4.29
C ASP A 4 -9.60 2.22 3.35
N TYR A 5 -10.52 2.16 2.39
CA TYR A 5 -10.64 1.00 1.49
C TYR A 5 -10.00 1.29 0.13
N LEU A 6 -9.15 0.37 -0.33
CA LEU A 6 -8.51 0.44 -1.64
C LEU A 6 -9.32 -0.35 -2.69
N ARG A 7 -9.96 0.37 -3.63
CA ARG A 7 -10.67 -0.24 -4.78
C ARG A 7 -9.85 -0.08 -6.06
N ILE A 8 -9.26 -1.17 -6.55
CA ILE A 8 -8.46 -1.17 -7.79
C ILE A 8 -9.17 -1.95 -8.89
N ARG A 9 -9.28 -1.35 -10.08
CA ARG A 9 -9.66 -2.07 -11.30
C ARG A 9 -8.44 -2.73 -11.92
N MET A 10 -8.47 -4.06 -12.04
CA MET A 10 -7.41 -4.85 -12.68
C MET A 10 -7.98 -5.88 -13.64
N SER A 11 -7.17 -6.30 -14.61
CA SER A 11 -7.55 -7.38 -15.51
C SER A 11 -7.54 -8.72 -14.79
N LYS A 12 -8.35 -9.68 -15.27
CA LYS A 12 -8.45 -11.03 -14.68
C LYS A 12 -7.07 -11.69 -14.52
N ARG A 13 -6.19 -11.58 -15.53
CA ARG A 13 -4.81 -12.09 -15.47
C ARG A 13 -4.00 -11.54 -14.28
N ARG A 14 -4.15 -10.24 -13.94
CA ARG A 14 -3.44 -9.66 -12.78
C ARG A 14 -4.04 -10.13 -11.47
N MET A 15 -5.38 -10.21 -11.40
CA MET A 15 -6.08 -10.72 -10.21
C MET A 15 -5.69 -12.18 -9.92
N ASP A 16 -5.66 -13.03 -10.94
CA ASP A 16 -5.29 -14.44 -10.80
C ASP A 16 -3.82 -14.59 -10.36
N LYS A 17 -2.91 -13.76 -10.90
CA LYS A 17 -1.52 -13.74 -10.44
C LYS A 17 -1.41 -13.36 -8.95
N LEU A 18 -2.17 -12.35 -8.50
CA LEU A 18 -2.17 -11.92 -7.10
C LEU A 18 -2.73 -13.02 -6.19
N ARG A 19 -3.82 -13.68 -6.58
CA ARG A 19 -4.38 -14.83 -5.86
C ARG A 19 -3.38 -15.98 -5.76
N LEU A 20 -2.76 -16.35 -6.86
CA LEU A 20 -1.80 -17.45 -6.88
C LEU A 20 -0.58 -17.14 -6.01
N TYR A 21 -0.05 -15.91 -6.08
CA TYR A 21 1.06 -15.49 -5.25
C TYR A 21 0.72 -15.52 -3.75
N ALA A 22 -0.48 -15.05 -3.38
CA ALA A 22 -0.96 -15.11 -2.00
C ALA A 22 -1.06 -16.56 -1.49
N GLN A 23 -1.60 -17.48 -2.32
CA GLN A 23 -1.64 -18.92 -1.99
C GLN A 23 -0.25 -19.52 -1.82
N MET A 24 0.70 -19.18 -2.70
CA MET A 24 2.07 -19.69 -2.61
C MET A 24 2.81 -19.23 -1.35
N LYS A 25 2.49 -18.03 -0.83
CA LYS A 25 3.07 -17.47 0.39
C LYS A 25 2.29 -17.83 1.66
N ASP A 26 1.25 -18.67 1.57
CA ASP A 26 0.31 -18.99 2.66
C ASP A 26 -0.26 -17.73 3.34
N THR A 27 -0.61 -16.72 2.54
CA THR A 27 -1.07 -15.41 3.02
C THR A 27 -2.29 -14.91 2.27
N THR A 28 -2.82 -13.75 2.68
CA THR A 28 -3.99 -13.13 2.03
C THR A 28 -3.56 -12.15 0.94
N MET A 29 -4.43 -11.92 -0.05
CA MET A 29 -4.19 -10.89 -1.07
C MET A 29 -3.99 -9.51 -0.45
N THR A 30 -4.67 -9.22 0.67
CA THR A 30 -4.53 -7.98 1.42
C THR A 30 -3.12 -7.87 2.00
N HIS A 31 -2.64 -8.89 2.70
CA HIS A 31 -1.27 -8.89 3.26
C HIS A 31 -0.19 -8.78 2.18
N VAL A 32 -0.40 -9.38 1.00
CA VAL A 32 0.53 -9.17 -0.12
C VAL A 32 0.61 -7.70 -0.51
N VAL A 33 -0.51 -6.99 -0.52
CA VAL A 33 -0.57 -5.56 -0.87
C VAL A 33 0.01 -4.70 0.26
N GLU A 34 -0.30 -5.01 1.51
CA GLU A 34 0.26 -4.34 2.70
C GLU A 34 1.78 -4.47 2.75
N ASP A 35 2.32 -5.69 2.63
CA ASP A 35 3.76 -5.99 2.56
C ASP A 35 4.45 -5.22 1.43
N TRP A 36 3.75 -5.09 0.29
CA TRP A 36 4.24 -4.29 -0.83
C TRP A 36 4.26 -2.79 -0.54
N ILE A 37 3.24 -2.27 0.14
CA ILE A 37 3.13 -0.86 0.52
C ILE A 37 4.19 -0.51 1.57
N ASP A 38 4.36 -1.36 2.58
CA ASP A 38 5.35 -1.20 3.65
C ASP A 38 6.79 -1.21 3.11
N GLY A 39 7.02 -1.92 2.00
CA GLY A 39 8.31 -1.93 1.29
C GLY A 39 8.58 -0.70 0.42
N LEU A 40 7.61 0.20 0.23
CA LEU A 40 7.83 1.40 -0.58
C LEU A 40 8.74 2.39 0.18
N PRO A 41 9.79 2.94 -0.47
CA PRO A 41 10.59 4.00 0.11
C PRO A 41 9.76 5.29 0.13
N VAL A 42 8.94 5.44 1.17
CA VAL A 42 8.21 6.69 1.41
C VAL A 42 9.21 7.64 2.07
N PRO A 43 9.58 8.78 1.45
CA PRO A 43 10.27 9.81 2.19
C PRO A 43 9.37 10.16 3.36
N GLU A 44 9.90 10.13 4.60
CA GLU A 44 9.15 10.57 5.78
C GLU A 44 8.41 11.83 5.37
N LEU A 45 7.08 11.80 5.52
CA LEU A 45 6.23 12.91 5.16
C LEU A 45 6.62 14.03 6.13
N GLY A 46 7.70 14.73 5.79
CA GLY A 46 8.39 15.65 6.68
C GLY A 46 7.33 16.58 7.18
N ASP A 47 7.21 16.63 8.51
CA ASP A 47 6.33 17.54 9.21
C ASP A 47 6.30 18.85 8.42
N SER A 48 5.17 19.11 7.78
CA SER A 48 4.91 20.39 7.12
C SER A 48 4.65 21.44 8.22
N SER A 49 5.53 21.49 9.22
CA SER A 49 5.64 22.53 10.24
C SER A 49 6.84 23.43 9.95
N ALA A 50 7.41 23.39 8.75
CA ALA A 50 8.28 24.45 8.26
C ALA A 50 7.43 25.66 7.84
N THR A 51 6.79 26.30 8.81
CA THR A 51 6.44 27.72 8.70
C THR A 51 7.46 28.52 9.51
N PRO A 52 8.54 29.03 8.91
CA PRO A 52 9.17 30.23 9.42
C PRO A 52 8.51 31.44 8.74
N LEU A 53 7.54 32.05 9.41
CA LEU A 53 7.22 33.47 9.29
C LEU A 53 7.70 34.13 10.59
N PRO A 54 8.09 35.42 10.62
CA PRO A 54 8.80 36.28 9.66
C PRO A 54 10.08 36.89 10.29
N GLY A 55 10.85 37.66 9.51
CA GLY A 55 11.93 38.53 9.99
C GLY A 55 12.31 39.56 8.93
#